data_AF-A0AA37LA78-F1
#
_entry.id   AF-A0AA37LA78-F1
#
_cell.length_a   1.000
_cell.length_b   1.000
_cell.length_c   1.000
_cell.angle_alpha   90.00
_cell.angle_beta   90.00
_cell.angle_gamma   90.00
#
_symmetry.space_group_name_H-M   'P 1'
#
loop_
_entity.id
_entity.type
_entity.pdbx_description
1 polymer ?
#
loop_
_entity_poly.entity_id
_entity_poly.type
_entity_poly.pdbx_seq_one_letter_code
_entity_poly.pdbx_strand_id
1 'polypeptide(L)'
;MVKLRGEIVGIIGTGANAIQIVLDLAKWADHLYVFQRTATFAGPRNQRETTPAEWEKVAYKKGWQYERQDNFHHFVTNDPVSENMVDDGWTHSDSHSIAGFLGSATATITQDTVQSHISSLYHLDVPRAERLRAHVSNVVSDPETAKKLQPCFDASGVVANGTLYELDVLVLATGFYTRVKNRSPDTGTDASIVGRDGVQISEKYFSPDYGTLYGVATNGFPNLFWTGASGGAGISYNLTSAYDVFSRLIAYVIAEAYRGTDNAETISIEPTRDAEARYGDEVQKRALWFSVMATCTPGWFSGEGDGALEVKTAEQKIALARRAPWGAGPLDYKRRVLEYISKGSLDGFEV
;
A
#
# COMPACT_ATOMS: atom_id res chain seq x y z
N MET A 1 21.09 -6.37 22.10
CA MET A 1 22.22 -5.58 21.56
C MET A 1 23.29 -5.36 22.64
N VAL A 2 23.92 -6.41 23.15
CA VAL A 2 24.82 -6.31 24.33
C VAL A 2 26.05 -5.42 24.07
N LYS A 3 26.48 -5.32 22.80
CA LYS A 3 27.62 -4.51 22.36
C LYS A 3 27.39 -2.99 22.34
N LEU A 4 26.18 -2.51 22.66
CA LEU A 4 25.89 -1.07 22.73
C LEU A 4 26.09 -0.48 24.14
N ARG A 5 26.42 -1.32 25.14
CA ARG A 5 26.66 -0.84 26.50
C ARG A 5 27.89 0.07 26.54
N GLY A 6 27.72 1.27 27.10
CA GLY A 6 28.76 2.29 27.16
C GLY A 6 28.84 3.19 25.94
N GLU A 7 28.04 2.93 24.90
CA GLU A 7 28.04 3.71 23.66
C GLU A 7 26.98 4.82 23.68
N ILE A 8 27.31 5.96 23.06
CA ILE A 8 26.38 7.03 22.70
C ILE A 8 25.83 6.73 21.31
N VAL A 9 24.54 6.39 21.25
CA VAL A 9 23.87 5.96 20.02
C VAL A 9 22.97 7.06 19.49
N GLY A 10 23.00 7.29 18.18
CA GLY A 10 22.02 8.12 17.47
C GLY A 10 21.16 7.30 16.51
N ILE A 11 19.88 7.61 16.38
CA ILE A 11 19.00 7.04 15.35
C ILE A 11 18.33 8.14 14.52
N ILE A 12 18.44 8.04 13.19
CA ILE A 12 17.76 8.94 12.26
C ILE A 12 16.50 8.26 11.72
N GLY A 13 15.37 8.93 11.90
CA GLY A 13 14.06 8.47 11.44
C GLY A 13 13.19 7.94 12.57
N THR A 14 11.87 8.09 12.40
CA THR A 14 10.84 7.76 13.40
C THR A 14 9.70 6.96 12.78
N GLY A 15 9.94 6.34 11.61
CA GLY A 15 9.01 5.43 10.96
C GLY A 15 8.92 4.07 11.67
N ALA A 16 8.20 3.11 11.08
CA ALA A 16 7.94 1.80 11.68
C ALA A 16 9.23 1.06 12.11
N ASN A 17 10.29 1.11 11.30
CA ASN A 17 11.59 0.50 11.64
C ASN A 17 12.15 1.09 12.94
N ALA A 18 12.13 2.42 13.08
CA ALA A 18 12.64 3.11 14.26
C ALA A 18 11.81 2.80 15.50
N ILE A 19 10.47 2.84 15.39
CA ILE A 19 9.56 2.56 16.52
C ILE A 19 9.82 1.17 17.11
N GLN A 20 10.14 0.18 16.27
CA GLN A 20 10.40 -1.19 16.73
C GLN A 20 11.75 -1.31 17.46
N ILE A 21 12.79 -0.63 17.00
CA ILE A 21 14.15 -0.81 17.54
C ILE A 21 14.53 0.21 18.62
N VAL A 22 13.87 1.37 18.69
CA VAL A 22 14.24 2.46 19.60
C VAL A 22 14.21 2.03 21.08
N LEU A 23 13.28 1.16 21.45
CA LEU A 23 13.18 0.63 22.82
C LEU A 23 14.35 -0.28 23.17
N ASP A 24 14.80 -1.11 22.22
CA ASP A 24 15.99 -1.94 22.41
C ASP A 24 17.26 -1.09 22.43
N LEU A 25 17.38 -0.07 21.56
CA LEU A 25 18.51 0.86 21.60
C LEU A 25 18.59 1.55 22.96
N ALA A 26 17.47 2.09 23.46
CA ALA A 26 17.40 2.77 24.76
C ALA A 26 17.72 1.84 25.95
N LYS A 27 17.40 0.55 25.84
CA LYS A 27 17.68 -0.44 26.88
C LYS A 27 19.17 -0.77 27.02
N TRP A 28 19.94 -0.69 25.93
CA TRP A 28 21.33 -1.17 25.90
C TRP A 28 22.38 -0.06 25.75
N ALA A 29 22.04 1.08 25.14
CA ALA A 29 22.94 2.24 25.01
C ALA A 29 23.11 2.97 26.35
N ASP A 30 24.24 3.66 26.54
CA ASP A 30 24.42 4.55 27.69
C ASP A 30 23.68 5.87 27.48
N HIS A 31 23.66 6.35 26.23
CA HIS A 31 22.84 7.49 25.81
C HIS A 31 22.23 7.23 24.42
N LEU A 32 20.99 7.67 24.21
CA LEU A 32 20.30 7.55 22.92
C LEU A 32 19.75 8.90 22.46
N TYR A 33 20.23 9.36 21.30
CA TYR A 33 19.65 10.49 20.56
C TYR A 33 18.69 9.99 19.48
N VAL A 34 17.48 10.54 19.45
CA VAL A 34 16.47 10.27 18.41
C VAL A 34 16.31 11.51 17.54
N PHE A 35 16.74 11.42 16.29
CA PHE A 35 16.62 12.50 15.31
C PHE A 35 15.34 12.32 14.51
N GLN A 36 14.30 13.06 14.93
CA GLN A 36 12.98 13.07 14.31
C GLN A 36 12.83 14.25 13.35
N ARG A 37 12.38 13.99 12.12
CA ARG A 37 11.89 15.03 11.19
C ARG A 37 10.37 15.19 11.30
N THR A 38 9.64 14.09 11.30
CA THR A 38 8.18 14.07 11.39
C THR A 38 7.75 12.93 12.30
N ALA A 39 6.93 13.20 13.32
CA ALA A 39 6.49 12.14 14.23
C ALA A 39 5.52 11.19 13.53
N THR A 40 5.60 9.91 13.86
CA THR A 40 4.69 8.87 13.34
C THR A 40 3.47 8.74 14.25
N PHE A 41 2.31 8.49 13.64
CA PHE A 41 1.11 8.04 14.34
C PHE A 41 1.27 6.60 14.83
N ALA A 42 1.77 6.42 16.05
CA ALA A 42 2.01 5.12 16.67
C ALA A 42 0.98 4.85 17.79
N GLY A 43 0.22 3.76 17.65
CA GLY A 43 -0.74 3.29 18.66
C GLY A 43 -0.27 2.01 19.36
N PRO A 44 -0.97 1.59 20.43
CA PRO A 44 -0.65 0.35 21.13
C PRO A 44 -0.80 -0.87 20.21
N ARG A 45 0.19 -1.77 20.24
CA ARG A 45 0.13 -3.04 19.51
C ARG A 45 -0.68 -4.11 20.24
N ASN A 46 -0.71 -4.06 21.58
CA ASN A 46 -1.35 -5.06 22.45
C ASN A 46 -0.95 -6.51 22.12
N GLN A 47 0.36 -6.73 21.97
CA GLN A 47 0.91 -8.05 21.67
C GLN A 47 0.53 -9.05 22.76
N ARG A 48 0.08 -10.24 22.34
CA ARG A 48 -0.29 -11.36 23.22
C ARG A 48 0.21 -12.69 22.67
N GLU A 49 0.43 -13.66 23.56
CA GLU A 49 0.70 -15.03 23.17
C GLU A 49 -0.57 -15.69 22.63
N THR A 50 -0.42 -16.61 21.67
CA THR A 50 -1.54 -17.40 21.15
C THR A 50 -1.67 -18.68 21.96
N THR A 51 -2.83 -18.90 22.57
CA THR A 51 -3.15 -20.15 23.27
C THR A 51 -3.83 -21.17 22.33
N PRO A 52 -3.75 -22.48 22.60
CA PRO A 52 -4.45 -23.49 21.81
C PRO A 52 -5.98 -23.26 21.75
N ALA A 53 -6.59 -22.87 22.87
CA ALA A 53 -8.03 -22.62 22.95
C ALA A 53 -8.47 -21.40 22.13
N GLU A 54 -7.61 -20.37 22.00
CA GLU A 54 -7.87 -19.25 21.09
C GLU A 54 -7.66 -19.67 19.64
N TRP A 55 -6.65 -20.49 19.36
CA TRP A 55 -6.35 -20.95 18.02
C TRP A 55 -7.48 -21.81 17.44
N GLU A 56 -8.11 -22.67 18.24
CA GLU A 56 -9.27 -23.48 17.83
C GLU A 56 -10.46 -22.60 17.40
N LYS A 57 -10.64 -21.42 18.02
CA LYS A 57 -11.68 -20.45 17.63
C LYS A 57 -11.34 -19.73 16.34
N VAL A 58 -10.06 -19.48 16.07
CA VAL A 58 -9.60 -18.80 14.85
C VAL A 58 -9.61 -19.75 13.67
N ALA A 59 -9.03 -20.94 13.81
CA ALA A 59 -8.84 -21.93 12.74
C ALA A 59 -9.99 -22.96 12.67
N TYR A 60 -11.23 -22.48 12.85
CA TYR A 60 -12.38 -23.33 13.15
C TYR A 60 -12.95 -24.11 11.95
N LYS A 61 -12.63 -23.74 10.70
CA LYS A 61 -13.09 -24.42 9.49
C LYS A 61 -12.15 -24.24 8.29
N LYS A 62 -12.32 -25.06 7.25
CA LYS A 62 -11.63 -24.82 5.96
C LYS A 62 -12.01 -23.43 5.41
N GLY A 63 -11.01 -22.66 5.00
CA GLY A 63 -11.22 -21.30 4.50
C GLY A 63 -11.31 -20.20 5.56
N TRP A 64 -11.13 -20.54 6.86
CA TRP A 64 -11.14 -19.57 7.97
C TRP A 64 -10.26 -18.34 7.70
N GLN A 65 -9.08 -18.56 7.10
CA GLN A 65 -8.13 -17.47 6.87
C GLN A 65 -8.67 -16.46 5.85
N TYR A 66 -9.35 -16.93 4.80
CA TYR A 66 -9.96 -16.03 3.80
C TYR A 66 -11.08 -15.20 4.40
N GLU A 67 -11.94 -15.83 5.18
CA GLU A 67 -13.01 -15.13 5.88
C GLU A 67 -12.45 -14.09 6.85
N ARG A 68 -11.39 -14.44 7.59
CA ARG A 68 -10.75 -13.52 8.53
C ARG A 68 -10.01 -12.38 7.82
N GLN A 69 -9.43 -12.63 6.65
CA GLN A 69 -8.83 -11.59 5.81
C GLN A 69 -9.89 -10.65 5.25
N ASP A 70 -11.02 -11.18 4.78
CA ASP A 70 -12.11 -10.36 4.25
C ASP A 70 -12.75 -9.54 5.37
N ASN A 71 -12.95 -10.14 6.54
CA ASN A 71 -13.40 -9.45 7.76
C ASN A 71 -12.48 -8.29 8.11
N PHE A 72 -11.15 -8.50 8.11
CA PHE A 72 -10.18 -7.42 8.32
C PHE A 72 -10.32 -6.31 7.27
N HIS A 73 -10.49 -6.68 6.00
CA HIS A 73 -10.63 -5.71 4.92
C HIS A 73 -11.86 -4.83 5.10
N HIS A 74 -12.99 -5.36 5.55
CA HIS A 74 -14.19 -4.57 5.84
C HIS A 74 -13.91 -3.39 6.79
N PHE A 75 -13.13 -3.61 7.86
CA PHE A 75 -12.74 -2.52 8.78
C PHE A 75 -11.87 -1.47 8.10
N VAL A 76 -10.86 -1.89 7.33
CA VAL A 76 -9.91 -0.95 6.73
C VAL A 76 -10.43 -0.26 5.46
N THR A 77 -11.53 -0.73 4.87
CA THR A 77 -12.22 -0.11 3.73
C THR A 77 -13.51 0.63 4.13
N ASN A 78 -13.92 0.59 5.41
CA ASN A 78 -15.21 1.12 5.87
C ASN A 78 -16.42 0.44 5.21
N ASP A 79 -16.32 -0.85 4.93
CA ASP A 79 -17.44 -1.64 4.47
C ASP A 79 -18.15 -2.27 5.68
N PRO A 80 -19.49 -2.28 5.76
CA PRO A 80 -20.21 -2.82 6.92
C PRO A 80 -19.87 -4.29 7.22
N VAL A 81 -19.60 -4.62 8.48
CA VAL A 81 -19.39 -5.99 8.97
C VAL A 81 -19.87 -6.13 10.41
N SER A 82 -20.44 -7.29 10.76
CA SER A 82 -21.12 -7.51 12.05
C SER A 82 -20.23 -8.01 13.19
N GLU A 83 -19.06 -8.55 12.87
CA GLU A 83 -18.12 -9.13 13.84
C GLU A 83 -16.72 -8.57 13.61
N ASN A 84 -15.97 -8.33 14.68
CA ASN A 84 -14.56 -7.98 14.58
C ASN A 84 -13.69 -9.20 14.93
N MET A 85 -13.22 -9.93 13.90
CA MET A 85 -12.42 -11.14 14.10
C MET A 85 -10.95 -10.83 14.41
N VAL A 86 -10.49 -9.60 14.10
CA VAL A 86 -9.08 -9.20 14.29
C VAL A 86 -8.86 -8.54 15.64
N ASP A 87 -9.78 -7.65 16.02
CA ASP A 87 -9.88 -7.04 17.34
C ASP A 87 -8.56 -6.39 17.80
N ASP A 88 -7.86 -5.74 16.87
CA ASP A 88 -6.62 -5.01 17.15
C ASP A 88 -6.74 -3.52 16.79
N GLY A 89 -5.64 -2.78 16.97
CA GLY A 89 -5.59 -1.33 16.72
C GLY A 89 -5.98 -0.90 15.31
N TRP A 90 -5.93 -1.77 14.30
CA TRP A 90 -6.40 -1.48 12.94
C TRP A 90 -7.93 -1.55 12.81
N THR A 91 -8.57 -2.36 13.64
CA THR A 91 -10.04 -2.56 13.63
C THR A 91 -10.77 -1.73 14.68
N HIS A 92 -10.05 -1.27 15.71
CA HIS A 92 -10.53 -0.33 16.74
C HIS A 92 -10.23 1.14 16.41
N SER A 93 -9.53 1.40 15.32
CA SER A 93 -9.45 2.76 14.83
C SER A 93 -10.83 3.14 14.28
N ASP A 94 -11.55 4.06 14.94
CA ASP A 94 -12.75 4.75 14.41
C ASP A 94 -12.54 5.39 13.01
N SER A 95 -11.31 5.33 12.52
CA SER A 95 -10.86 5.90 11.27
C SER A 95 -10.99 4.90 10.14
N HIS A 96 -12.19 4.90 9.59
CA HIS A 96 -12.46 4.72 8.16
C HIS A 96 -11.60 5.62 7.23
N SER A 97 -10.70 6.47 7.77
CA SER A 97 -9.79 7.35 7.05
C SER A 97 -8.70 6.64 6.26
N ILE A 98 -8.39 5.38 6.58
CA ILE A 98 -7.40 4.59 5.83
C ILE A 98 -7.95 4.03 4.52
N ALA A 99 -9.28 4.05 4.34
CA ALA A 99 -9.95 3.65 3.10
C ALA A 99 -9.57 4.56 1.92
N GLY A 100 -9.23 5.82 2.18
CA GLY A 100 -8.74 6.77 1.16
C GLY A 100 -7.54 6.22 0.36
N PHE A 101 -6.77 5.33 0.97
CA PHE A 101 -5.60 4.70 0.36
C PHE A 101 -5.88 3.34 -0.31
N LEU A 102 -6.92 2.62 0.14
CA LEU A 102 -7.26 1.28 -0.35
C LEU A 102 -8.25 1.29 -1.50
N GLY A 103 -9.16 2.27 -1.54
CA GLY A 103 -10.41 2.13 -2.27
C GLY A 103 -11.52 1.53 -1.40
N SER A 104 -12.77 1.76 -1.80
CA SER A 104 -13.94 1.05 -1.26
C SER A 104 -15.04 1.01 -2.31
N ALA A 105 -15.86 -0.02 -2.24
CA ALA A 105 -17.01 -0.20 -3.12
C ALA A 105 -18.23 0.64 -2.69
N THR A 106 -18.16 1.32 -1.54
CA THR A 106 -19.26 2.09 -0.97
C THR A 106 -19.70 3.27 -1.83
N ALA A 107 -18.81 3.84 -2.63
CA ALA A 107 -19.13 4.94 -3.53
C ALA A 107 -18.22 4.98 -4.77
N THR A 108 -18.75 5.49 -5.87
CA THR A 108 -17.94 5.91 -7.02
C THR A 108 -17.82 7.42 -7.00
N ILE A 109 -16.59 7.93 -6.93
CA ILE A 109 -16.33 9.37 -6.80
C ILE A 109 -16.34 10.03 -8.17
N THR A 110 -17.04 11.15 -8.27
CA THR A 110 -17.16 12.00 -9.46
C THR A 110 -16.55 13.38 -9.20
N GLN A 111 -16.38 14.19 -10.25
CA GLN A 111 -15.86 15.56 -10.08
C GLN A 111 -16.72 16.40 -9.13
N ASP A 112 -18.05 16.24 -9.18
CA ASP A 112 -18.97 16.99 -8.32
C ASP A 112 -18.94 16.54 -6.85
N THR A 113 -18.52 15.29 -6.59
CA THR A 113 -18.52 14.69 -5.24
C THR A 113 -17.13 14.66 -4.60
N VAL A 114 -16.07 14.98 -5.35
CA VAL A 114 -14.68 14.86 -4.90
C VAL A 114 -14.36 15.67 -3.65
N GLN A 115 -14.91 16.89 -3.52
CA GLN A 115 -14.66 17.74 -2.35
C GLN A 115 -15.35 17.20 -1.10
N SER A 116 -16.58 16.70 -1.24
CA SER A 116 -17.32 16.05 -0.15
C SER A 116 -16.61 14.76 0.30
N HIS A 117 -16.09 13.98 -0.64
CA HIS A 117 -15.30 12.78 -0.38
C HIS A 117 -14.01 13.08 0.40
N ILE A 118 -13.25 14.09 -0.01
CA ILE A 118 -12.04 14.52 0.70
C ILE A 118 -12.42 14.94 2.14
N SER A 119 -13.45 15.79 2.28
CA SER A 119 -13.91 16.26 3.59
C SER A 119 -14.35 15.12 4.50
N SER A 120 -15.10 14.13 3.99
CA SER A 120 -15.57 13.00 4.80
C SER A 120 -14.43 12.14 5.33
N LEU A 121 -13.44 11.81 4.50
CA LEU A 121 -12.26 11.05 4.91
C LEU A 121 -11.43 11.81 5.96
N TYR A 122 -11.31 13.13 5.82
CA TYR A 122 -10.68 13.96 6.84
C TYR A 122 -11.43 13.92 8.18
N HIS A 123 -12.75 14.09 8.17
CA HIS A 123 -13.56 14.03 9.38
C HIS A 123 -13.45 12.67 10.09
N LEU A 124 -13.30 11.58 9.33
CA LEU A 124 -13.07 10.25 9.87
C LEU A 124 -11.67 10.08 10.51
N ASP A 125 -10.65 10.81 10.06
CA ASP A 125 -9.28 10.69 10.59
C ASP A 125 -9.08 11.48 11.89
N VAL A 126 -9.77 12.61 12.04
CA VAL A 126 -9.56 13.57 13.15
C VAL A 126 -9.63 12.90 14.53
N PRO A 127 -10.67 12.10 14.88
CA PRO A 127 -10.74 11.49 16.22
C PRO A 127 -9.58 10.53 16.51
N ARG A 128 -9.08 9.81 15.49
CA ARG A 128 -7.91 8.94 15.64
C ARG A 128 -6.65 9.76 15.88
N ALA A 129 -6.43 10.82 15.07
CA ALA A 129 -5.26 11.67 15.22
C ALA A 129 -5.22 12.31 16.62
N GLU A 130 -6.37 12.74 17.15
CA GLU A 130 -6.50 13.29 18.50
C GLU A 130 -6.23 12.25 19.59
N ARG A 131 -6.78 11.04 19.48
CA ARG A 131 -6.48 9.95 20.43
C ARG A 131 -4.99 9.62 20.50
N LEU A 132 -4.32 9.57 19.35
CA LEU A 132 -2.89 9.27 19.28
C LEU A 132 -2.05 10.41 19.89
N ARG A 133 -2.43 11.68 19.69
CA ARG A 133 -1.80 12.82 20.37
C ARG A 133 -2.01 12.78 21.89
N ALA A 134 -3.22 12.44 22.34
CA ALA A 134 -3.54 12.29 23.75
C ALA A 134 -2.74 11.15 24.40
N HIS A 135 -2.52 10.04 23.69
CA HIS A 135 -1.69 8.93 24.18
C HIS A 135 -0.26 9.39 24.51
N VAL A 136 0.37 10.16 23.61
CA VAL A 136 1.71 10.72 23.85
C VAL A 136 1.72 11.59 25.12
N SER A 137 0.74 12.47 25.29
CA SER A 137 0.63 13.33 26.49
C SER A 137 0.40 12.56 27.79
N ASN A 138 -0.23 11.39 27.74
CA ASN A 138 -0.48 10.58 28.93
C ASN A 138 0.72 9.73 29.34
N VAL A 139 1.61 9.40 28.41
CA VAL A 139 2.79 8.56 28.67
C VAL A 139 4.04 9.39 29.02
N VAL A 140 4.18 10.58 28.43
CA VAL A 140 5.37 11.42 28.57
C VAL A 140 5.11 12.53 29.59
N SER A 141 5.71 12.42 30.77
CA SER A 141 5.49 13.33 31.91
C SER A 141 6.00 14.76 31.69
N ASP A 142 7.03 14.94 30.86
CA ASP A 142 7.55 16.28 30.51
C ASP A 142 6.73 16.90 29.37
N PRO A 143 6.01 18.02 29.59
CA PRO A 143 5.12 18.61 28.60
C PRO A 143 5.83 19.08 27.32
N GLU A 144 7.07 19.58 27.43
CA GLU A 144 7.83 20.07 26.27
C GLU A 144 8.31 18.91 25.39
N THR A 145 8.75 17.81 26.00
CA THR A 145 9.08 16.57 25.28
C THR A 145 7.84 15.92 24.68
N ALA A 146 6.71 15.87 25.41
CA ALA A 146 5.45 15.34 24.91
C ALA A 146 4.98 16.11 23.66
N LYS A 147 5.07 17.44 23.67
CA LYS A 147 4.73 18.30 22.53
C LYS A 147 5.59 18.03 21.29
N LYS A 148 6.89 17.77 21.46
CA LYS A 148 7.81 17.41 20.36
C LYS A 148 7.58 16.00 19.80
N LEU A 149 7.04 15.09 20.62
CA LEU A 149 6.71 13.72 20.23
C LEU A 149 5.32 13.60 19.60
N GLN A 150 4.49 14.63 19.68
CA GLN A 150 3.24 14.70 18.94
C GLN A 150 3.52 14.99 17.45
N PRO A 151 2.75 14.40 16.53
CA PRO A 151 2.88 14.70 15.10
C PRO A 151 2.55 16.17 14.82
N CYS A 152 3.59 16.94 14.51
CA CYS A 152 3.53 18.29 13.95
C CYS A 152 4.53 18.44 12.79
N PHE A 153 4.37 19.51 12.00
CA PHE A 153 5.06 19.76 10.74
C PHE A 153 6.32 20.62 10.94
N ASP A 154 7.45 20.23 10.35
CA ASP A 154 8.45 21.16 9.81
C ASP A 154 9.27 20.50 8.68
N ALA A 155 9.94 21.33 7.88
CA ALA A 155 10.78 20.94 6.75
C ALA A 155 12.19 21.51 6.89
N SER A 156 13.05 20.91 7.73
CA SER A 156 14.49 21.09 7.55
C SER A 156 15.31 19.91 8.08
N GLY A 157 16.36 19.57 7.33
CA GLY A 157 17.25 18.43 7.56
C GLY A 157 18.18 18.58 8.76
N VAL A 158 19.21 17.73 8.84
CA VAL A 158 19.97 17.53 10.07
C VAL A 158 21.18 18.47 10.18
N VAL A 159 20.89 19.64 10.74
CA VAL A 159 21.65 20.28 11.82
C VAL A 159 20.59 20.54 12.90
N ALA A 160 20.62 19.81 14.02
CA ALA A 160 19.60 19.99 15.05
C ALA A 160 19.92 21.25 15.88
N ASN A 161 19.31 22.38 15.52
CA ASN A 161 19.44 23.66 16.21
C ASN A 161 20.89 24.14 16.39
N GLY A 162 21.76 23.91 15.40
CA GLY A 162 23.16 24.34 15.43
C GLY A 162 24.07 23.59 16.42
N THR A 163 23.58 22.52 17.05
CA THR A 163 24.32 21.75 18.07
C THR A 163 24.97 20.51 17.46
N LEU A 164 26.26 20.30 17.74
CA LEU A 164 26.97 19.07 17.40
C LEU A 164 26.67 17.99 18.44
N TYR A 165 26.26 16.82 17.98
CA TYR A 165 26.06 15.63 18.82
C TYR A 165 27.15 14.62 18.46
N GLU A 166 28.06 14.36 19.40
CA GLU A 166 29.08 13.31 19.25
C GLU A 166 28.43 11.94 19.52
N LEU A 167 28.64 11.00 18.60
CA LEU A 167 28.02 9.67 18.61
C LEU A 167 29.08 8.61 18.36
N ASP A 168 29.02 7.50 19.06
CA ASP A 168 29.86 6.32 18.79
C ASP A 168 29.22 5.43 17.71
N VAL A 169 27.88 5.39 17.67
CA VAL A 169 27.11 4.58 16.73
C VAL A 169 25.95 5.38 16.13
N LEU A 170 25.81 5.35 14.80
CA LEU A 170 24.68 5.93 14.08
C LEU A 170 23.83 4.85 13.40
N VAL A 171 22.53 4.81 13.73
CA VAL A 171 21.54 3.92 13.15
C VAL A 171 20.71 4.70 12.11
N LEU A 172 20.68 4.19 10.87
CA LEU A 172 19.87 4.76 9.80
C LEU A 172 18.55 3.99 9.68
N ALA A 173 17.48 4.54 10.27
CA ALA A 173 16.11 4.02 10.14
C ALA A 173 15.31 4.85 9.12
N THR A 174 15.94 5.17 7.99
CA THR A 174 15.47 6.13 6.98
C THR A 174 14.55 5.52 5.91
N GLY A 175 14.21 4.23 6.04
CA GLY A 175 13.29 3.53 5.13
C GLY A 175 14.00 2.91 3.93
N PHE A 176 13.28 2.79 2.82
CA PHE A 176 13.73 2.14 1.59
C PHE A 176 13.40 3.02 0.38
N TYR A 177 14.09 2.77 -0.74
CA TYR A 177 13.68 3.32 -2.02
C TYR A 177 12.27 2.81 -2.37
N THR A 178 11.33 3.73 -2.64
CA THR A 178 9.96 3.36 -3.00
C THR A 178 9.72 3.56 -4.48
N ARG A 179 9.10 2.54 -5.11
CA ARG A 179 8.70 2.57 -6.53
C ARG A 179 7.51 3.49 -6.80
N VAL A 180 7.12 4.37 -5.87
CA VAL A 180 5.90 5.18 -6.01
C VAL A 180 5.99 6.14 -7.20
N LYS A 181 7.18 6.68 -7.47
CA LYS A 181 7.46 7.58 -8.60
C LYS A 181 7.56 6.85 -9.94
N ASN A 182 8.09 5.63 -9.94
CA ASN A 182 8.20 4.78 -11.12
C ASN A 182 7.72 3.37 -10.75
N ARG A 183 6.50 3.02 -11.17
CA ARG A 183 5.90 1.70 -10.94
C ARG A 183 5.98 0.81 -12.18
N SER A 184 6.85 1.13 -13.14
CA SER A 184 7.13 0.22 -14.24
C SER A 184 7.61 -1.14 -13.67
N PRO A 185 7.20 -2.28 -14.24
CA PRO A 185 7.54 -3.60 -13.68
C PRO A 185 9.04 -3.88 -13.57
N ASP A 186 9.85 -3.30 -14.45
CA ASP A 186 11.32 -3.37 -14.45
C ASP A 186 12.00 -2.36 -13.50
N THR A 187 11.24 -1.49 -12.83
CA THR A 187 11.85 -0.52 -11.90
C THR A 187 12.47 -1.24 -10.72
N GLY A 188 13.74 -1.03 -10.42
CA GLY A 188 14.37 -1.70 -9.27
C GLY A 188 14.53 -3.21 -9.45
N THR A 189 14.40 -3.71 -10.69
CA THR A 189 15.11 -4.91 -11.12
C THR A 189 16.47 -4.48 -11.67
N ASP A 190 17.53 -5.24 -11.43
CA ASP A 190 18.86 -5.00 -12.05
C ASP A 190 18.88 -5.43 -13.54
N ALA A 191 17.73 -5.37 -14.20
CA ALA A 191 17.50 -5.84 -15.56
C ALA A 191 16.40 -5.01 -16.24
N SER A 192 16.50 -4.86 -17.56
CA SER A 192 15.44 -4.31 -18.40
C SER A 192 14.54 -5.43 -18.91
N ILE A 193 13.23 -5.18 -18.95
CA ILE A 193 12.25 -6.10 -19.55
C ILE A 193 11.91 -5.59 -20.94
N VAL A 194 12.11 -6.45 -21.95
CA VAL A 194 11.89 -6.15 -23.37
C VAL A 194 10.83 -7.10 -23.91
N GLY A 195 9.81 -6.54 -24.56
CA GLY A 195 8.69 -7.27 -25.16
C GLY A 195 8.88 -7.50 -26.65
N ARG A 196 7.75 -7.70 -27.35
CA ARG A 196 7.70 -7.78 -28.82
C ARG A 196 8.32 -6.53 -29.44
N ASP A 197 8.92 -6.73 -30.62
CA ASP A 197 9.51 -5.67 -31.44
C ASP A 197 10.61 -4.84 -30.74
N GLY A 198 11.17 -5.35 -29.64
CA GLY A 198 12.24 -4.67 -28.90
C GLY A 198 11.77 -3.54 -27.96
N VAL A 199 10.46 -3.41 -27.72
CA VAL A 199 9.91 -2.35 -26.86
C VAL A 199 10.22 -2.63 -25.39
N GLN A 200 10.80 -1.65 -24.69
CA GLN A 200 11.04 -1.76 -23.25
C GLN A 200 9.74 -1.55 -22.46
N ILE A 201 9.54 -2.30 -21.38
CA ILE A 201 8.30 -2.18 -20.59
C ILE A 201 8.18 -0.80 -19.94
N SER A 202 9.29 -0.20 -19.54
CA SER A 202 9.32 1.17 -19.02
C SER A 202 8.92 2.21 -20.08
N GLU A 203 9.31 2.02 -21.34
CA GLU A 203 8.85 2.86 -22.44
C GLU A 203 7.33 2.76 -22.64
N LYS A 204 6.78 1.54 -22.71
CA LYS A 204 5.32 1.34 -22.76
C LYS A 204 4.66 1.94 -21.51
N TYR A 205 5.18 1.69 -20.31
CA TYR A 205 4.60 2.12 -19.04
C TYR A 205 4.33 3.62 -18.98
N PHE A 206 5.25 4.43 -19.52
CA PHE A 206 5.10 5.89 -19.53
C PHE A 206 4.33 6.41 -20.74
N SER A 207 4.08 5.60 -21.76
CA SER A 207 3.35 6.00 -22.98
C SER A 207 1.83 6.04 -22.76
N PRO A 208 1.08 6.79 -23.59
CA PRO A 208 -0.39 6.77 -23.60
C PRO A 208 -0.99 5.39 -23.89
N ASP A 209 -0.21 4.49 -24.50
CA ASP A 209 -0.62 3.13 -24.88
C ASP A 209 -0.52 2.13 -23.72
N TYR A 210 -0.08 2.56 -22.54
CA TYR A 210 -0.05 1.69 -21.37
C TYR A 210 -1.47 1.29 -20.94
N GLY A 211 -1.66 -0.01 -20.81
CA GLY A 211 -2.78 -0.62 -20.12
C GLY A 211 -2.31 -1.87 -19.38
N THR A 212 -3.19 -2.43 -18.57
CA THR A 212 -2.96 -3.74 -17.95
C THR A 212 -4.27 -4.50 -17.94
N LEU A 213 -4.19 -5.83 -17.86
CA LEU A 213 -5.33 -6.66 -17.54
C LEU A 213 -5.21 -7.13 -16.09
N TYR A 214 -6.17 -6.71 -15.24
CA TYR A 214 -6.19 -6.97 -13.80
C TYR A 214 -4.93 -6.53 -13.02
N GLY A 215 -4.07 -5.70 -13.61
CA GLY A 215 -2.78 -5.33 -13.03
C GLY A 215 -1.75 -6.47 -13.00
N VAL A 216 -1.95 -7.56 -13.75
CA VAL A 216 -1.04 -8.72 -13.73
C VAL A 216 -0.27 -8.95 -15.02
N ALA A 217 -0.74 -8.42 -16.15
CA ALA A 217 -0.13 -8.61 -17.46
C ALA A 217 -0.39 -7.40 -18.36
N THR A 218 0.42 -7.25 -19.41
CA THR A 218 0.23 -6.20 -20.43
C THR A 218 0.53 -6.70 -21.85
N ASN A 219 -0.20 -6.19 -22.85
CA ASN A 219 0.00 -6.46 -24.27
C ASN A 219 1.40 -6.05 -24.73
N GLY A 220 1.98 -6.79 -25.66
CA GLY A 220 3.35 -6.68 -26.14
C GLY A 220 4.36 -7.47 -25.29
N PHE A 221 3.94 -8.05 -24.16
CA PHE A 221 4.83 -8.75 -23.22
C PHE A 221 4.27 -10.15 -22.90
N PRO A 222 4.30 -11.08 -23.87
CA PRO A 222 3.77 -12.42 -23.69
C PRO A 222 4.49 -13.18 -22.57
N ASN A 223 3.75 -14.01 -21.84
CA ASN A 223 4.22 -14.83 -20.72
C ASN A 223 4.87 -14.05 -19.55
N LEU A 224 4.77 -12.72 -19.54
CA LEU A 224 5.19 -11.88 -18.42
C LEU A 224 4.01 -11.61 -17.50
N PHE A 225 4.16 -12.01 -16.24
CA PHE A 225 3.19 -11.73 -15.18
C PHE A 225 3.88 -11.08 -13.97
N TRP A 226 3.18 -10.18 -13.30
CA TRP A 226 3.66 -9.56 -12.05
C TRP A 226 2.50 -9.19 -11.13
N THR A 227 2.80 -8.79 -9.90
CA THR A 227 1.81 -8.26 -8.94
C THR A 227 1.81 -6.73 -9.02
N GLY A 228 1.05 -6.16 -9.94
CA GLY A 228 1.04 -4.73 -10.22
C GLY A 228 0.10 -3.92 -9.34
N ALA A 229 0.59 -2.77 -8.85
CA ALA A 229 -0.27 -1.80 -8.16
C ALA A 229 -1.22 -1.08 -9.13
N SER A 230 -0.77 -0.79 -10.36
CA SER A 230 -1.59 -0.17 -11.41
C SER A 230 -2.59 -1.18 -11.95
N GLY A 231 -3.89 -0.85 -11.88
CA GLY A 231 -4.97 -1.74 -12.28
C GLY A 231 -5.20 -2.94 -11.36
N GLY A 232 -4.29 -3.27 -10.45
CA GLY A 232 -4.46 -4.37 -9.48
C GLY A 232 -5.14 -3.93 -8.17
N ALA A 233 -5.11 -4.80 -7.16
CA ALA A 233 -5.66 -4.57 -5.81
C ALA A 233 -5.09 -3.34 -5.06
N GLY A 234 -4.12 -2.63 -5.64
CA GLY A 234 -3.42 -1.53 -5.00
C GLY A 234 -2.54 -1.97 -3.84
N ILE A 235 -2.34 -1.07 -2.89
CA ILE A 235 -1.63 -1.38 -1.65
C ILE A 235 -2.68 -1.79 -0.64
N SER A 236 -2.51 -2.95 -0.01
CA SER A 236 -3.36 -3.43 1.09
C SER A 236 -2.59 -3.37 2.40
N TYR A 237 -3.24 -3.04 3.53
CA TYR A 237 -2.64 -3.22 4.86
C TYR A 237 -2.40 -4.69 5.21
N ASN A 238 -3.02 -5.61 4.45
CA ASN A 238 -2.66 -7.01 4.43
C ASN A 238 -2.21 -7.43 3.03
N LEU A 239 -0.94 -7.20 2.71
CA LEU A 239 -0.35 -7.55 1.41
C LEU A 239 -0.44 -9.04 1.08
N THR A 240 -0.47 -9.92 2.09
CA THR A 240 -0.56 -11.37 1.85
C THR A 240 -1.87 -11.75 1.15
N SER A 241 -2.97 -11.09 1.49
CA SER A 241 -4.25 -11.31 0.83
C SER A 241 -4.24 -10.81 -0.62
N ALA A 242 -3.64 -9.65 -0.89
CA ALA A 242 -3.48 -9.16 -2.25
C ALA A 242 -2.62 -10.12 -3.11
N TYR A 243 -1.50 -10.59 -2.58
CA TYR A 243 -0.63 -11.54 -3.27
C TYR A 243 -1.29 -12.88 -3.53
N ASP A 244 -2.12 -13.39 -2.61
CA ASP A 244 -2.91 -14.61 -2.84
C ASP A 244 -3.85 -14.44 -4.03
N VAL A 245 -4.59 -13.32 -4.10
CA VAL A 245 -5.52 -13.03 -5.21
C VAL A 245 -4.78 -12.93 -6.55
N PHE A 246 -3.67 -12.19 -6.61
CA PHE A 246 -2.84 -12.12 -7.81
C PHE A 246 -2.31 -13.49 -8.22
N SER A 247 -1.78 -14.26 -7.26
CA SER A 247 -1.20 -15.58 -7.53
C SER A 247 -2.26 -16.56 -8.05
N ARG A 248 -3.48 -16.51 -7.51
CA ARG A 248 -4.62 -17.31 -8.00
C ARG A 248 -5.00 -16.95 -9.42
N LEU A 249 -5.07 -15.67 -9.76
CA LEU A 249 -5.38 -15.23 -11.11
C LEU A 249 -4.31 -15.69 -12.10
N ILE A 250 -3.03 -15.43 -11.79
CA ILE A 250 -1.90 -15.80 -12.64
C ILE A 250 -1.85 -17.32 -12.82
N ALA A 251 -1.96 -18.08 -11.72
CA ALA A 251 -1.96 -19.54 -11.78
C ALA A 251 -3.16 -20.09 -12.57
N TYR A 252 -4.34 -19.50 -12.44
CA TYR A 252 -5.51 -19.86 -13.23
C TYR A 252 -5.28 -19.60 -14.72
N VAL A 253 -4.82 -18.41 -15.09
CA VAL A 253 -4.57 -18.04 -16.51
C VAL A 253 -3.57 -19.00 -17.14
N ILE A 254 -2.46 -19.27 -16.44
CA ILE A 254 -1.45 -20.22 -16.93
C ILE A 254 -2.04 -21.63 -17.02
N ALA A 255 -2.70 -22.12 -15.98
CA ALA A 255 -3.24 -23.48 -15.98
C ALA A 255 -4.30 -23.69 -17.07
N GLU A 256 -5.17 -22.72 -17.28
CA GLU A 256 -6.23 -22.81 -18.29
C GLU A 256 -5.68 -22.70 -19.70
N ALA A 257 -4.67 -21.85 -19.92
CA ALA A 257 -3.96 -21.78 -21.20
C ALA A 257 -3.33 -23.13 -21.56
N TYR A 258 -2.67 -23.79 -20.60
CA TYR A 258 -2.08 -25.11 -20.80
C TYR A 258 -3.12 -26.23 -21.00
N ARG A 259 -4.32 -26.11 -20.44
CA ARG A 259 -5.41 -27.08 -20.72
C ARG A 259 -5.97 -26.95 -22.13
N GLY A 260 -5.90 -25.75 -22.71
CA GLY A 260 -6.43 -25.45 -24.03
C GLY A 260 -5.50 -25.78 -25.19
N THR A 261 -4.28 -26.28 -24.95
CA THR A 261 -3.28 -26.57 -25.99
C THR A 261 -2.78 -28.01 -25.92
N ASP A 262 -2.55 -28.61 -27.08
CA ASP A 262 -1.84 -29.89 -27.21
C ASP A 262 -0.32 -29.71 -27.30
N ASN A 263 0.17 -28.47 -27.45
CA ASN A 263 1.59 -28.15 -27.53
C ASN A 263 1.98 -27.08 -26.48
N ALA A 264 2.51 -27.56 -25.36
CA ALA A 264 2.97 -26.73 -24.26
C ALA A 264 4.27 -25.95 -24.56
N GLU A 265 5.06 -26.38 -25.56
CA GLU A 265 6.39 -25.80 -25.81
C GLU A 265 6.36 -24.44 -26.51
N THR A 266 5.25 -24.09 -27.16
CA THR A 266 5.11 -22.87 -27.96
C THR A 266 4.03 -21.91 -27.45
N ILE A 267 3.54 -22.09 -26.23
CA ILE A 267 2.42 -21.32 -25.69
C ILE A 267 2.80 -19.86 -25.44
N SER A 268 1.94 -18.92 -25.88
CA SER A 268 2.16 -17.48 -25.75
C SER A 268 0.92 -16.81 -25.19
N ILE A 269 0.92 -16.57 -23.88
CA ILE A 269 -0.20 -15.97 -23.17
C ILE A 269 -0.02 -14.46 -23.09
N GLU A 270 -0.95 -13.69 -23.65
CA GLU A 270 -0.83 -12.24 -23.75
C GLU A 270 -2.20 -11.56 -23.69
N PRO A 271 -2.37 -10.46 -22.92
CA PRO A 271 -3.60 -9.68 -23.00
C PRO A 271 -3.80 -9.07 -24.39
N THR A 272 -5.03 -9.09 -24.88
CA THR A 272 -5.45 -8.30 -26.04
C THR A 272 -5.42 -6.80 -25.71
N ARG A 273 -5.10 -5.94 -26.68
CA ARG A 273 -5.18 -4.47 -26.51
C ARG A 273 -6.58 -4.01 -26.10
N ASP A 274 -7.62 -4.63 -26.67
CA ASP A 274 -8.99 -4.27 -26.35
C ASP A 274 -9.35 -4.61 -24.90
N ALA A 275 -8.85 -5.72 -24.36
CA ALA A 275 -9.06 -6.05 -22.94
C ALA A 275 -8.32 -5.08 -22.02
N GLU A 276 -7.11 -4.68 -22.35
CA GLU A 276 -6.39 -3.62 -21.62
C GLU A 276 -7.16 -2.31 -21.60
N ALA A 277 -7.69 -1.89 -22.76
CA ALA A 277 -8.44 -0.65 -22.88
C ALA A 277 -9.74 -0.69 -22.07
N ARG A 278 -10.53 -1.76 -22.22
CA ARG A 278 -11.77 -1.96 -21.45
C ARG A 278 -11.51 -2.00 -19.95
N TYR A 279 -10.44 -2.67 -19.52
CA TYR A 279 -10.08 -2.73 -18.11
C TYR A 279 -9.58 -1.37 -17.59
N GLY A 280 -8.75 -0.68 -18.38
CA GLY A 280 -8.26 0.66 -18.08
C GLY A 280 -9.40 1.68 -17.89
N ASP A 281 -10.47 1.59 -18.70
CA ASP A 281 -11.66 2.44 -18.53
C ASP A 281 -12.35 2.18 -17.19
N GLU A 282 -12.43 0.93 -16.76
CA GLU A 282 -12.98 0.59 -15.44
C GLU A 282 -12.10 1.12 -14.31
N VAL A 283 -10.78 1.05 -14.44
CA VAL A 283 -9.83 1.65 -13.47
C VAL A 283 -10.02 3.17 -13.42
N GLN A 284 -10.07 3.83 -14.57
CA GLN A 284 -10.23 5.27 -14.68
C GLN A 284 -11.52 5.77 -14.00
N LYS A 285 -12.64 5.07 -14.17
CA LYS A 285 -13.93 5.41 -13.51
C LYS A 285 -13.82 5.48 -11.99
N ARG A 286 -12.86 4.76 -11.39
CA ARG A 286 -12.67 4.63 -9.94
C ARG A 286 -11.50 5.45 -9.40
N ALA A 287 -10.68 6.04 -10.28
CA ALA A 287 -9.43 6.70 -9.91
C ALA A 287 -9.62 7.92 -8.99
N LEU A 288 -10.76 8.61 -9.08
CA LEU A 288 -11.05 9.79 -8.24
C LEU A 288 -11.22 9.47 -6.75
N TRP A 289 -11.36 8.20 -6.39
CA TRP A 289 -11.30 7.78 -4.98
C TRP A 289 -10.02 8.25 -4.30
N PHE A 290 -8.89 8.18 -5.01
CA PHE A 290 -7.56 8.52 -4.50
C PHE A 290 -7.27 10.02 -4.49
N SER A 291 -8.25 10.90 -4.76
CA SER A 291 -8.06 12.36 -4.77
C SER A 291 -7.55 12.91 -3.44
N VAL A 292 -7.93 12.26 -2.32
CA VAL A 292 -7.43 12.56 -0.97
C VAL A 292 -5.91 12.42 -0.83
N MET A 293 -5.25 11.64 -1.69
CA MET A 293 -3.80 11.48 -1.64
C MET A 293 -3.05 12.78 -1.97
N ALA A 294 -3.67 13.67 -2.77
CA ALA A 294 -3.10 14.98 -3.07
C ALA A 294 -3.09 15.92 -1.87
N THR A 295 -3.87 15.61 -0.82
CA THR A 295 -3.95 16.40 0.41
C THR A 295 -3.11 15.79 1.54
N CYS A 296 -2.48 14.63 1.30
CA CYS A 296 -1.54 14.01 2.24
C CYS A 296 -0.23 14.78 2.35
N THR A 297 0.43 14.66 3.50
CA THR A 297 1.76 15.22 3.75
C THR A 297 2.81 14.58 2.82
N PRO A 298 3.87 15.31 2.43
CA PRO A 298 5.03 14.71 1.78
C PRO A 298 5.54 13.48 2.53
N GLY A 299 5.66 12.38 1.80
CA GLY A 299 6.26 11.15 2.29
C GLY A 299 6.31 10.12 1.18
N TRP A 300 6.84 8.94 1.48
CA TRP A 300 7.11 7.95 0.46
C TRP A 300 5.88 7.55 -0.36
N PHE A 301 4.69 7.60 0.23
CA PHE A 301 3.41 7.30 -0.41
C PHE A 301 2.97 8.33 -1.44
N SER A 302 3.31 9.61 -1.24
CA SER A 302 3.01 10.71 -2.15
C SER A 302 4.20 11.04 -3.05
N GLY A 303 5.25 10.20 -3.05
CA GLY A 303 6.50 10.48 -3.76
C GLY A 303 7.18 11.74 -3.22
N GLU A 304 7.12 11.98 -1.92
CA GLU A 304 7.56 13.22 -1.24
C GLU A 304 6.74 14.47 -1.65
N GLY A 305 5.51 14.29 -2.14
CA GLY A 305 4.66 15.38 -2.62
C GLY A 305 4.99 15.85 -4.04
N ASP A 306 5.97 15.23 -4.69
CA ASP A 306 6.37 15.54 -6.05
C ASP A 306 5.20 15.27 -7.03
N GLY A 307 4.85 16.28 -7.81
CA GLY A 307 3.78 16.22 -8.80
C GLY A 307 2.41 16.74 -8.33
N ALA A 308 2.23 17.09 -7.05
CA ALA A 308 1.02 17.79 -6.57
C ALA A 308 0.91 19.23 -7.12
N LEU A 309 2.05 19.83 -7.48
CA LEU A 309 2.16 21.20 -8.01
C LEU A 309 2.20 21.27 -9.54
N GLU A 310 2.36 20.13 -10.23
CA GLU A 310 2.45 20.11 -11.70
C GLU A 310 1.08 20.18 -12.36
N VAL A 311 0.88 21.20 -13.20
CA VAL A 311 -0.29 21.32 -14.06
C VAL A 311 -0.21 20.29 -15.18
N LYS A 312 -1.18 19.38 -15.24
CA LYS A 312 -1.26 18.30 -16.22
C LYS A 312 -2.37 18.55 -17.23
N THR A 313 -2.14 18.19 -18.50
CA THR A 313 -3.18 18.25 -19.55
C THR A 313 -4.31 17.26 -19.27
N ALA A 314 -5.42 17.37 -20.00
CA ALA A 314 -6.54 16.44 -19.88
C ALA A 314 -6.11 15.00 -20.23
N GLU A 315 -5.31 14.85 -21.28
CA GLU A 315 -4.79 13.57 -21.77
C GLU A 315 -3.86 12.94 -20.72
N GLN A 316 -2.97 13.72 -20.12
CA GLN A 316 -2.09 13.26 -19.05
C GLN A 316 -2.87 12.82 -17.80
N LYS A 317 -3.94 13.54 -17.45
CA LYS A 317 -4.81 13.16 -16.33
C LYS A 317 -5.54 11.84 -16.61
N ILE A 318 -6.03 11.64 -17.83
CA ILE A 318 -6.67 10.38 -18.27
C ILE A 318 -5.67 9.22 -18.21
N ALA A 319 -4.48 9.41 -18.76
CA ALA A 319 -3.43 8.39 -18.74
C ALA A 319 -3.02 8.01 -17.30
N LEU A 320 -2.88 8.98 -16.41
CA LEU A 320 -2.59 8.72 -14.99
C LEU A 320 -3.74 8.00 -14.28
N ALA A 321 -4.99 8.38 -14.56
CA ALA A 321 -6.16 7.73 -13.98
C ALA A 321 -6.26 6.25 -14.36
N ARG A 322 -5.93 5.90 -15.60
CA ARG A 322 -5.85 4.50 -16.06
C ARG A 322 -4.72 3.69 -15.41
N ARG A 323 -3.71 4.37 -14.83
CA ARG A 323 -2.61 3.77 -14.06
C ARG A 323 -2.86 3.72 -12.56
N ALA A 324 -4.01 4.22 -12.09
CA ALA A 324 -4.39 4.13 -10.69
C ALA A 324 -4.56 2.67 -10.25
N PRO A 325 -4.50 2.39 -8.94
CA PRO A 325 -5.00 1.14 -8.41
C PRO A 325 -6.50 0.95 -8.65
N TRP A 326 -7.01 -0.25 -8.37
CA TRP A 326 -8.45 -0.51 -8.37
C TRP A 326 -9.16 0.24 -7.23
N GLY A 327 -9.80 1.37 -7.55
CA GLY A 327 -10.37 2.28 -6.55
C GLY A 327 -11.60 1.77 -5.79
N ALA A 328 -12.17 0.62 -6.15
CA ALA A 328 -13.28 0.02 -5.39
C ALA A 328 -12.79 -0.89 -4.23
N GLY A 329 -11.49 -0.96 -3.99
CA GLY A 329 -10.92 -1.65 -2.83
C GLY A 329 -10.60 -3.13 -3.06
N PRO A 330 -9.88 -3.75 -2.10
CA PRO A 330 -9.37 -5.11 -2.21
C PRO A 330 -10.46 -6.19 -2.26
N LEU A 331 -11.59 -6.00 -1.56
CA LEU A 331 -12.71 -6.94 -1.55
C LEU A 331 -13.41 -7.01 -2.91
N ASP A 332 -13.70 -5.85 -3.51
CA ASP A 332 -14.30 -5.79 -4.85
C ASP A 332 -13.36 -6.35 -5.92
N TYR A 333 -12.07 -6.01 -5.84
CA TYR A 333 -11.05 -6.57 -6.73
C TYR A 333 -11.00 -8.11 -6.61
N LYS A 334 -10.94 -8.65 -5.38
CA LYS A 334 -10.97 -10.09 -5.12
C LYS A 334 -12.20 -10.74 -5.72
N ARG A 335 -13.40 -10.17 -5.49
CA ARG A 335 -14.66 -10.66 -6.05
C ARG A 335 -14.58 -10.73 -7.57
N ARG A 336 -14.12 -9.66 -8.22
CA ARG A 336 -14.00 -9.58 -9.69
C ARG A 336 -13.04 -10.63 -10.25
N VAL A 337 -11.90 -10.85 -9.58
CA VAL A 337 -10.93 -11.90 -9.95
C VAL A 337 -11.56 -13.29 -9.79
N LEU A 338 -12.24 -13.57 -8.69
CA LEU A 338 -12.88 -14.87 -8.48
C LEU A 338 -14.04 -15.11 -9.45
N GLU A 339 -14.81 -14.08 -9.79
CA GLU A 339 -15.83 -14.15 -10.84
C GLU A 339 -15.22 -14.44 -12.21
N TYR A 340 -14.09 -13.81 -12.56
CA TYR A 340 -13.34 -14.11 -13.77
C TYR A 340 -12.90 -15.59 -13.82
N ILE A 341 -12.27 -16.07 -12.75
CA ILE A 341 -11.85 -17.46 -12.61
C ILE A 341 -13.05 -18.42 -12.73
N SER A 342 -14.20 -18.10 -12.14
CA SER A 342 -15.39 -18.96 -12.16
C SER A 342 -16.02 -19.14 -13.55
N LYS A 343 -15.75 -18.23 -14.49
CA LYS A 343 -16.26 -18.32 -15.87
C LYS A 343 -15.59 -19.44 -16.67
N GLY A 344 -14.40 -19.90 -16.26
CA GLY A 344 -13.69 -20.97 -16.94
C GLY A 344 -13.24 -20.60 -18.36
N SER A 345 -13.06 -19.30 -18.65
CA SER A 345 -12.53 -18.81 -19.91
C SER A 345 -11.29 -17.95 -19.71
N LEU A 346 -10.56 -17.72 -20.80
CA LEU A 346 -9.42 -16.80 -20.88
C LEU A 346 -9.82 -15.49 -21.56
N ASP A 347 -11.05 -15.01 -21.31
CA ASP A 347 -11.55 -13.77 -21.91
C ASP A 347 -10.56 -12.62 -21.70
N GLY A 348 -10.21 -11.96 -22.81
CA GLY A 348 -9.23 -10.89 -22.87
C GLY A 348 -7.76 -11.30 -23.01
N PHE A 349 -7.42 -12.60 -22.95
CA PHE A 349 -6.10 -13.13 -23.31
C PHE A 349 -6.14 -13.84 -24.66
N GLU A 350 -5.08 -13.65 -25.44
CA GLU A 350 -4.69 -14.51 -26.55
C GLU A 350 -3.71 -15.57 -26.02
N VAL A 351 -3.85 -16.82 -26.47
CA VAL A 351 -3.05 -17.97 -26.03
C VAL A 351 -2.51 -18.75 -27.22
#